data_AF-A0A1Y1LTE3-F1
#
_entry.id   AF-A0A1Y1LTE3-F1
#
_cell.length_a   1.000
_cell.length_b   1.000
_cell.length_c   1.000
_cell.angle_alpha   90.00
_cell.angle_beta   90.00
_cell.angle_gamma   90.00
#
_symmetry.space_group_name_H-M   'P 1'
#
loop_
_entity.id
_entity.type
_entity.pdbx_description
1 polymer ?
#
loop_
_entity_poly.entity_id
_entity_poly.type
_entity_poly.pdbx_seq_one_letter_code
_entity_poly.pdbx_strand_id
1 'polypeptide(L)'
;MYYPMRAVRTHRYKLIHNLNYYAPFPIDQDFYLSLTFQDMLNRTRAHHPLNWFKTLQSYYIRPEWELYDLKMDAGELNNLAGKKSYKKILQELQVKLSNWQKVTNDPWLCAPHSVLENVGEFRSSPQCMGLDNLY
;
A
#
# COMPACT_ATOMS: atom_id res chain seq x y z
N MET A 1 9.04 5.00 -12.34
CA MET A 1 8.38 3.89 -11.61
C MET A 1 7.09 4.42 -11.01
N TYR A 2 5.93 3.79 -11.24
CA TYR A 2 4.63 4.28 -10.74
C TYR A 2 3.98 3.26 -9.80
N TYR A 3 4.13 3.48 -8.49
CA TYR A 3 3.53 2.66 -7.43
C TYR A 3 3.16 3.55 -6.24
N PRO A 4 2.10 4.38 -6.35
CA PRO A 4 1.72 5.29 -5.28
C PRO A 4 1.30 4.50 -4.04
N MET A 5 1.84 4.89 -2.90
CA MET A 5 1.47 4.37 -1.60
C MET A 5 1.05 5.52 -0.70
N ARG A 6 0.13 5.26 0.21
CA ARG A 6 -0.26 6.17 1.29
C ARG A 6 -0.19 5.42 2.60
N ALA A 7 0.24 6.08 3.67
CA ALA A 7 0.37 5.42 4.96
C ALA A 7 0.01 6.35 6.10
N VAL A 8 -0.55 5.76 7.15
CA VAL A 8 -0.73 6.42 8.44
C VAL A 8 -0.18 5.50 9.53
N ARG A 9 0.52 6.10 10.49
CA ARG A 9 1.10 5.39 11.61
C ARG A 9 0.66 6.06 12.92
N THR A 10 0.30 5.24 13.89
CA THR A 10 0.18 5.61 15.30
C THR A 10 1.35 4.99 16.07
N HIS A 11 1.41 5.19 17.38
CA HIS A 11 2.42 4.51 18.20
C HIS A 11 2.38 2.98 18.09
N ARG A 12 1.18 2.40 17.91
CA ARG A 12 0.99 0.94 17.90
C ARG A 12 0.73 0.38 16.51
N TYR A 13 0.00 1.06 15.66
CA TYR A 13 -0.47 0.50 14.38
C TYR A 13 0.06 1.29 13.20
N LYS A 14 0.31 0.60 12.09
CA LYS A 14 0.60 1.20 10.78
C LYS A 14 -0.35 0.64 9.75
N LEU A 15 -0.95 1.53 8.96
CA LEU A 15 -1.74 1.19 7.79
C LEU A 15 -1.00 1.70 6.54
N ILE A 16 -0.90 0.87 5.52
CA ILE A 16 -0.42 1.21 4.17
C ILE A 16 -1.54 0.89 3.18
N HIS A 17 -1.76 1.81 2.24
CA HIS A 17 -2.61 1.67 1.07
C HIS A 17 -1.73 1.65 -0.18
N ASN A 18 -1.69 0.52 -0.86
CA ASN A 18 -1.01 0.35 -2.14
C ASN A 18 -2.01 0.62 -3.26
N LEU A 19 -1.96 1.81 -3.87
CA LEU A 19 -2.98 2.21 -4.86
C LEU A 19 -2.86 1.40 -6.16
N ASN A 20 -1.65 0.98 -6.53
CA ASN A 20 -1.38 0.18 -7.72
C ASN A 20 -1.07 -1.29 -7.39
N TYR A 21 -1.81 -1.86 -6.43
CA TYR A 21 -1.54 -3.20 -5.88
C TYR A 21 -1.64 -4.36 -6.89
N TYR A 22 -2.34 -4.16 -8.00
CA TYR A 22 -2.42 -5.15 -9.09
C TYR A 22 -1.10 -5.28 -9.87
N ALA A 23 -0.25 -4.25 -9.84
CA ALA A 23 1.06 -4.28 -10.48
C ALA A 23 2.15 -4.77 -9.51
N PRO A 24 3.24 -5.38 -10.01
CA PRO A 24 4.37 -5.70 -9.17
C PRO A 24 5.06 -4.43 -8.64
N PHE A 25 5.52 -4.47 -7.39
CA PHE A 25 6.31 -3.39 -6.79
C PHE A 25 7.57 -3.13 -7.65
N PRO A 26 7.79 -1.90 -8.14
CA PRO A 26 8.88 -1.64 -9.07
C PRO A 26 10.23 -1.59 -8.32
N ILE A 27 11.30 -1.98 -9.01
CA ILE A 27 12.69 -1.84 -8.54
C ILE A 27 13.40 -0.75 -9.33
N ASP A 28 14.08 0.15 -8.64
CA ASP A 28 14.88 1.21 -9.24
C ASP A 28 16.20 0.67 -9.78
N GLN A 29 16.75 1.35 -10.79
CA GLN A 29 17.92 0.86 -11.52
C GLN A 29 19.15 0.72 -10.61
N ASP A 30 19.31 1.64 -9.66
CA ASP A 30 20.45 1.67 -8.74
C ASP A 30 20.36 0.52 -7.72
N PHE A 31 19.20 0.33 -7.06
CA PHE A 31 19.00 -0.78 -6.14
C PHE A 31 19.07 -2.13 -6.86
N TYR A 32 18.56 -2.21 -8.10
CA TYR A 32 18.65 -3.42 -8.91
C TYR A 32 20.10 -3.89 -9.05
N LEU A 33 21.04 -2.97 -9.30
CA LEU A 33 22.45 -3.28 -9.50
C LEU A 33 23.23 -3.56 -8.20
N SER A 34 22.62 -3.33 -7.03
CA SER A 34 23.29 -3.60 -5.75
C SER A 34 23.64 -5.09 -5.60
N LEU A 35 24.81 -5.37 -5.01
CA LEU A 35 25.28 -6.74 -4.79
C LEU A 35 24.27 -7.57 -3.97
N THR A 36 23.63 -6.94 -2.99
CA THR A 36 22.59 -7.59 -2.17
C THR A 36 21.39 -8.02 -3.01
N PHE A 37 20.85 -7.13 -3.85
CA PHE A 37 19.69 -7.49 -4.66
C PHE A 37 20.05 -8.49 -5.77
N GLN A 38 21.23 -8.35 -6.37
CA GLN A 38 21.73 -9.33 -7.35
C GLN A 38 21.92 -10.73 -6.74
N ASP A 39 22.43 -10.86 -5.51
CA ASP A 39 22.49 -12.13 -4.79
C ASP A 39 21.10 -12.72 -4.58
N MET A 40 20.13 -11.90 -4.14
CA MET A 40 18.74 -12.34 -3.97
C MET A 40 18.12 -12.83 -5.29
N LEU A 41 18.36 -12.13 -6.40
CA LEU A 41 17.87 -12.54 -7.72
C LEU A 41 18.52 -13.85 -8.17
N ASN A 42 19.84 -13.99 -8.01
CA ASN A 42 20.58 -15.19 -8.40
C ASN A 42 20.16 -16.41 -7.59
N ARG A 43 20.00 -16.27 -6.26
CA ARG A 43 19.47 -17.33 -5.41
C ARG A 43 18.04 -17.71 -5.80
N THR A 44 17.18 -16.73 -6.07
CA THR A 44 15.80 -17.00 -6.51
C THR A 44 15.78 -17.80 -7.83
N ARG A 45 16.59 -17.40 -8.82
CA ARG A 45 16.72 -18.12 -10.11
C ARG A 45 17.26 -19.54 -9.96
N ALA A 46 18.19 -19.73 -9.04
CA ALA A 46 18.76 -21.04 -8.71
C ALA A 46 17.88 -21.87 -7.76
N HIS A 47 16.71 -21.38 -7.35
CA HIS A 47 15.86 -21.99 -6.33
C HIS A 47 16.57 -22.26 -5.00
N HIS A 48 17.56 -21.42 -4.67
CA HIS A 48 18.27 -21.47 -3.39
C HIS A 48 17.53 -20.64 -2.32
N PRO A 49 17.65 -21.00 -1.03
CA PRO A 49 17.12 -20.19 0.06
C PRO A 49 17.69 -18.77 0.05
N LEU A 50 16.81 -17.77 0.19
CA LEU A 50 17.19 -16.37 0.33
C LEU A 50 17.71 -16.03 1.72
N ASN A 51 17.33 -16.83 2.74
CA ASN A 51 17.55 -16.51 4.16
C ASN A 51 17.06 -15.10 4.53
N TRP A 52 16.05 -14.61 3.81
CA TRP A 52 15.36 -13.35 4.05
C TRP A 52 14.00 -13.62 4.67
N PHE A 53 13.49 -12.67 5.45
CA PHE A 53 12.18 -12.78 6.11
C PHE A 53 10.98 -12.67 5.13
N LYS A 54 11.25 -12.47 3.84
CA LYS A 54 10.27 -12.44 2.74
C LYS A 54 10.78 -13.23 1.54
N THR A 55 9.91 -13.40 0.54
CA THR A 55 10.28 -13.87 -0.80
C THR A 55 10.17 -12.72 -1.79
N LEU A 56 10.84 -12.82 -2.95
CA LEU A 56 10.64 -11.82 -4.01
C LEU A 56 9.17 -11.77 -4.46
N GLN A 57 8.48 -12.91 -4.51
CA GLN A 57 7.06 -12.94 -4.88
C GLN A 57 6.20 -12.10 -3.93
N SER A 58 6.34 -12.27 -2.60
CA SER A 58 5.57 -11.48 -1.63
C SER A 58 6.03 -10.04 -1.52
N TYR A 59 7.27 -9.74 -1.94
CA TYR A 59 7.75 -8.36 -2.05
C TYR A 59 7.17 -7.62 -3.25
N TYR A 60 6.99 -8.32 -4.38
CA TYR A 60 6.42 -7.77 -5.60
C TYR A 60 4.91 -7.67 -5.55
N ILE A 61 4.23 -8.74 -5.15
CA ILE A 61 2.77 -8.82 -5.14
C ILE A 61 2.28 -8.49 -3.73
N ARG A 62 1.83 -7.24 -3.56
CA ARG A 62 1.35 -6.72 -2.27
C ARG A 62 -0.17 -6.55 -2.31
N PRO A 63 -0.87 -6.79 -1.20
CA PRO A 63 -2.30 -6.51 -1.13
C PRO A 63 -2.56 -5.00 -1.14
N GLU A 64 -3.78 -4.59 -1.48
CA GLU A 64 -4.17 -3.18 -1.44
C GLU A 64 -3.97 -2.57 -0.04
N TRP A 65 -4.43 -3.27 0.99
CA TRP A 65 -4.38 -2.79 2.38
C TRP A 65 -3.46 -3.65 3.22
N GLU A 66 -2.50 -3.01 3.88
CA GLU A 66 -1.56 -3.63 4.82
C GLU A 66 -1.67 -2.97 6.20
N LEU A 67 -2.16 -3.71 7.20
CA LEU A 67 -2.29 -3.25 8.59
C LEU A 67 -1.37 -4.07 9.50
N TYR A 68 -0.52 -3.40 10.27
CA TYR A 68 0.42 -4.04 11.19
C TYR A 68 0.29 -3.49 12.61
N ASP A 69 0.41 -4.38 13.61
CA ASP A 69 0.58 -4.02 15.03
C ASP A 69 2.08 -3.99 15.35
N LEU A 70 2.69 -2.82 15.31
CA LEU A 70 4.12 -2.60 15.51
C LEU A 70 4.61 -2.97 16.91
N LYS A 71 3.71 -3.08 17.90
CA LYS A 71 4.08 -3.54 19.25
C LYS A 71 4.30 -5.04 19.28
N MET A 72 3.48 -5.79 18.54
CA MET A 72 3.54 -7.27 18.51
C MET A 72 4.36 -7.80 17.35
N ASP A 73 4.49 -7.02 16.28
CA ASP A 73 5.15 -7.38 15.03
C ASP A 73 5.90 -6.16 14.46
N ALA A 74 7.06 -5.88 15.04
CA ALA A 74 7.93 -4.80 14.58
C ALA A 74 8.48 -5.02 13.16
N GLY A 75 8.45 -6.26 12.67
CA GLY A 75 8.93 -6.64 11.34
C GLY A 75 7.89 -6.47 10.23
N GLU A 76 6.65 -6.10 10.55
CA GLU A 76 5.56 -5.92 9.58
C GLU A 76 5.34 -7.17 8.71
N LEU A 77 5.35 -8.35 9.33
CA LEU A 77 5.27 -9.64 8.64
C LEU A 77 3.84 -10.16 8.52
N ASN A 78 2.99 -9.82 9.49
CA ASN A 78 1.64 -10.34 9.64
C ASN A 78 0.61 -9.26 9.30
N ASN A 79 0.13 -9.24 8.06
CA ASN A 79 -0.93 -8.33 7.66
C ASN A 79 -2.25 -8.67 8.39
N LEU A 80 -2.84 -7.66 9.04
CA LEU A 80 -4.07 -7.76 9.84
C LEU A 80 -5.30 -7.20 9.12
N ALA A 81 -5.16 -6.60 7.92
CA ALA A 81 -6.23 -5.88 7.25
C ALA A 81 -7.47 -6.75 6.97
N GLY A 82 -7.28 -8.03 6.64
CA GLY A 82 -8.38 -8.98 6.40
C GLY A 82 -8.98 -9.61 7.67
N LYS A 83 -8.43 -9.33 8.86
CA LYS A 83 -8.86 -10.01 10.10
C LYS A 83 -10.05 -9.29 10.73
N LYS A 84 -11.16 -10.01 10.94
CA LYS A 84 -12.41 -9.47 11.52
C LYS A 84 -12.19 -8.71 12.84
N SER A 85 -11.31 -9.22 13.71
CA SER A 85 -10.98 -8.59 15.00
C SER A 85 -10.30 -7.21 14.88
N TYR A 86 -9.71 -6.89 13.73
CA TYR A 86 -9.02 -5.62 13.47
C TYR A 86 -9.83 -4.65 12.60
N LYS A 87 -11.08 -5.00 12.23
CA LYS A 87 -11.92 -4.20 11.34
C LYS A 87 -12.10 -2.74 11.83
N LYS A 88 -12.33 -2.56 13.13
CA LYS A 88 -12.49 -1.23 13.72
C LYS A 88 -11.22 -0.37 13.59
N ILE A 89 -10.06 -0.97 13.91
CA ILE A 89 -8.76 -0.29 13.80
C ILE A 89 -8.44 0.06 12.35
N LEU A 90 -8.73 -0.85 11.41
CA LEU A 90 -8.58 -0.58 9.98
C LEU A 90 -9.39 0.64 9.55
N GLN A 91 -10.68 0.67 9.87
CA GLN A 91 -11.58 1.77 9.50
C GLN A 91 -11.15 3.10 10.13
N GLU A 92 -10.76 3.10 11.40
CA GLU A 92 -10.25 4.30 12.08
C GLU A 92 -9.02 4.88 11.38
N LEU A 93 -8.07 4.02 10.97
CA LEU A 93 -6.88 4.45 10.26
C LEU A 93 -7.16 4.86 8.82
N GLN A 94 -8.09 4.21 8.12
CA GLN A 94 -8.53 4.63 6.78
C GLN A 94 -9.15 6.04 6.82
N VAL A 95 -10.02 6.32 7.80
CA VAL A 95 -10.60 7.66 7.99
C VAL A 95 -9.50 8.68 8.29
N LYS A 96 -8.56 8.35 9.18
CA LYS A 96 -7.44 9.26 9.51
C LYS A 96 -6.57 9.56 8.28
N LEU A 97 -6.27 8.55 7.48
CA LEU A 97 -5.49 8.69 6.25
C LEU A 97 -6.22 9.55 5.22
N SER A 98 -7.49 9.23 4.93
CA SER A 98 -8.31 9.99 3.98
C SER A 98 -8.50 11.45 4.40
N ASN A 99 -8.71 11.72 5.70
CA ASN A 99 -8.80 13.08 6.21
C ASN A 99 -7.49 13.86 5.97
N TRP A 100 -6.34 13.23 6.21
CA TRP A 100 -5.05 13.87 5.93
C TRP A 100 -4.88 14.17 4.43
N GLN A 101 -5.18 13.21 3.57
CA GLN A 101 -5.16 13.39 2.11
C GLN A 101 -6.04 14.56 1.66
N LYS A 102 -7.25 14.71 2.23
CA LYS A 102 -8.16 15.82 1.94
C LYS A 102 -7.55 17.17 2.33
N VAL A 103 -7.06 17.30 3.56
CA VAL A 103 -6.52 18.60 4.04
C VAL A 103 -5.24 19.01 3.33
N THR A 104 -4.50 18.04 2.77
CA THR A 104 -3.30 18.31 1.96
C THR A 104 -3.57 18.38 0.46
N ASN A 105 -4.84 18.35 0.02
CA ASN A 105 -5.24 18.35 -1.38
C ASN A 105 -4.50 17.29 -2.22
N ASP A 106 -4.40 16.07 -1.69
CA ASP A 106 -3.72 14.95 -2.35
C ASP A 106 -4.38 14.64 -3.71
N PRO A 107 -3.64 14.73 -4.84
CA PRO A 107 -4.20 14.42 -6.16
C PRO A 107 -4.70 12.98 -6.32
N TRP A 108 -4.26 12.06 -5.47
CA TRP A 108 -4.65 10.65 -5.49
C TRP A 108 -5.76 10.31 -4.48
N LEU A 109 -6.44 11.30 -3.90
CA LEU A 109 -7.46 11.12 -2.85
C LEU A 109 -8.50 10.03 -3.16
N CYS A 110 -8.97 9.96 -4.41
CA CYS A 110 -10.03 9.02 -4.82
C CYS A 110 -9.50 7.75 -5.51
N ALA A 111 -8.22 7.70 -5.85
CA ALA A 111 -7.62 6.54 -6.51
C ALA A 111 -7.46 5.36 -5.51
N PRO A 112 -7.48 4.09 -5.98
CA PRO A 112 -7.63 3.67 -7.38
C PRO A 112 -9.07 3.41 -7.83
N HIS A 113 -10.05 3.43 -6.92
CA HIS A 113 -11.41 2.95 -7.18
C HIS A 113 -12.38 4.03 -7.69
N SER A 114 -11.95 5.30 -7.68
CA SER A 114 -12.80 6.44 -8.02
C SER A 114 -12.03 7.62 -8.59
N VAL A 115 -12.73 8.57 -9.19
CA VAL A 115 -12.21 9.84 -9.73
C VAL A 115 -12.61 10.99 -8.81
N LEU A 116 -11.69 11.93 -8.57
CA LEU A 116 -11.99 13.15 -7.83
C LEU A 116 -12.69 14.16 -8.74
N GLU A 117 -13.96 14.44 -8.47
CA GLU A 117 -14.71 15.54 -9.08
C GLU A 117 -14.75 16.72 -8.12
N ASN A 118 -14.00 17.77 -8.44
CA ASN A 118 -13.91 19.00 -7.65
C ASN A 118 -14.05 20.27 -8.50
N VAL A 119 -14.52 20.11 -9.73
CA VAL A 119 -14.80 21.17 -10.70
C VAL A 119 -16.27 21.14 -11.11
N GLY A 120 -16.72 22.16 -11.86
CA GLY A 120 -18.09 22.21 -12.37
C GLY A 120 -19.14 22.15 -11.25
N GLU A 121 -20.10 21.24 -11.39
CA GLU A 121 -21.19 21.02 -10.43
C GLU A 121 -20.68 20.64 -9.02
N PHE A 122 -19.52 19.99 -8.91
CA PHE A 122 -18.94 19.53 -7.65
C PHE A 122 -17.95 20.52 -7.04
N ARG A 123 -17.82 21.73 -7.58
CA ARG A 123 -16.85 22.74 -7.10
C ARG A 123 -17.05 23.11 -5.63
N SER A 124 -18.29 23.21 -5.16
CA SER A 124 -18.63 23.57 -3.78
C SER A 124 -18.67 22.37 -2.83
N SER A 125 -18.69 21.14 -3.37
CA SER A 125 -18.73 19.90 -2.61
C SER A 125 -17.99 18.80 -3.37
N PRO A 126 -16.65 18.74 -3.29
CA PRO A 126 -15.87 17.71 -3.98
C PRO A 126 -16.29 16.30 -3.61
N GLN A 127 -16.34 15.39 -4.58
CA GLN A 127 -16.75 14.00 -4.39
C GLN A 127 -15.83 13.02 -5.10
N CYS A 128 -15.72 11.81 -4.55
CA CYS A 128 -15.10 10.68 -5.24
C CYS A 128 -16.18 9.90 -5.98
N MET A 129 -16.16 9.93 -7.30
CA MET A 129 -17.11 9.22 -8.16
C MET A 129 -16.56 7.85 -8.53
N GLY A 130 -17.36 6.80 -8.28
CA GLY A 130 -16.97 5.42 -8.60
C GLY A 130 -16.68 5.23 -10.09
N LEU A 131 -15.80 4.27 -10.39
CA LEU A 131 -15.50 3.89 -11.78
C LEU A 131 -16.53 2.93 -12.38
N ASP A 132 -17.41 2.34 -11.57
CA ASP A 132 -18.41 1.33 -11.94
C ASP A 132 -17.86 0.19 -12.81
N ASN A 133 -16.57 -0.11 -12.66
CA ASN A 133 -15.83 -1.12 -13.42
C ASN A 133 -15.77 -2.47 -12.69
N LEU A 134 -16.85 -2.82 -12.00
CA LEU A 134 -16.97 -4.08 -11.27
C LEU A 134 -16.90 -5.25 -12.26
N TYR A 135 -15.83 -6.04 -12.16
CA TYR A 135 -15.68 -7.37 -12.75
C TYR A 135 -15.87 -8.44 -11.69
#